data_AF-A0AAE4YZ15-F1
#
_entry.id   AF-A0AAE4YZ15-F1
#
_cell.length_a   1.000
_cell.length_b   1.000
_cell.length_c   1.000
_cell.angle_alpha   90.00
_cell.angle_beta   90.00
_cell.angle_gamma   90.00
#
_symmetry.space_group_name_H-M   'P 1'
#
loop_
_entity.id
_entity.type
_entity.pdbx_description
1 polymer ?
#
loop_
_entity_poly.entity_id
_entity_poly.type
_entity_poly.pdbx_seq_one_letter_code
_entity_poly.pdbx_strand_id
1 'polypeptide(L)'
;MHTKDFLAGELEKAGLPEMAKNARAGMYHDFLSPLPFPEMQLDLELNMAVESGNEAAAELRKRHHAGEFDASFEESEEWAESADGKDALAQLFGGMKS
;
A
#
# COMPACT_ATOMS: atom_id res chain seq x y z
N MET A 1 -8.22 5.10 10.91
CA MET A 1 -7.69 5.77 9.70
C MET A 1 -6.84 4.74 9.02
N HIS A 2 -7.17 4.38 7.77
CA HIS A 2 -6.41 3.36 7.05
C HIS A 2 -5.03 3.89 6.65
N THR A 3 -4.03 3.01 6.61
CA THR A 3 -2.65 3.34 6.22
C THR A 3 -2.59 3.91 4.80
N LYS A 4 -3.48 3.46 3.90
CA LYS A 4 -3.66 4.01 2.56
C LYS A 4 -4.02 5.52 2.56
N ASP A 5 -4.83 5.96 3.52
CA ASP A 5 -5.27 7.36 3.62
C ASP A 5 -4.19 8.22 4.29
N PHE A 6 -3.41 7.63 5.21
CA PHE A 6 -2.22 8.26 5.78
C PHE A 6 -1.16 8.52 4.71
N LEU A 7 -0.79 7.49 3.94
CA LEU A 7 0.14 7.62 2.81
C LEU A 7 -0.33 8.70 1.83
N ALA A 8 -1.62 8.72 1.49
CA ALA A 8 -2.17 9.75 0.62
C ALA A 8 -1.98 11.17 1.16
N GLY A 9 -2.19 11.38 2.46
CA GLY A 9 -1.97 12.68 3.09
C GLY A 9 -0.49 13.12 3.04
N GLU A 10 0.43 12.17 3.19
CA GLU A 10 1.86 12.46 3.08
C GLU A 10 2.30 12.76 1.64
N LEU A 11 1.73 12.06 0.65
CA LEU A 11 1.96 12.31 -0.77
C LEU A 11 1.42 13.68 -1.20
N GLU A 12 0.26 14.13 -0.68
CA GLU A 12 -0.25 15.49 -0.92
C GLU A 12 0.70 16.55 -0.39
N LYS A 13 1.22 16.38 0.83
CA LYS A 13 2.20 17.30 1.44
C LYS A 13 3.49 17.37 0.62
N ALA A 14 3.88 16.27 -0.03
CA ALA A 14 5.06 16.18 -0.90
C ALA A 14 4.80 16.71 -2.33
N GLY A 15 3.60 17.19 -2.64
CA GLY A 15 3.26 17.71 -3.98
C GLY A 15 3.08 16.61 -5.04
N LEU A 16 2.65 15.42 -4.63
CA LEU A 16 2.42 14.25 -5.50
C LEU A 16 0.91 13.89 -5.57
N PRO A 17 0.05 14.76 -6.10
CA PRO A 17 -1.40 14.61 -6.00
C PRO A 17 -1.96 13.38 -6.72
N GLU A 18 -1.39 12.98 -7.86
CA GLU A 18 -1.84 11.77 -8.57
C GLU A 18 -1.48 10.49 -7.79
N MET A 19 -0.28 10.44 -7.20
CA MET A 19 0.09 9.33 -6.31
C MET A 19 -0.80 9.31 -5.07
N ALA A 20 -1.12 10.47 -4.49
CA ALA A 20 -2.03 10.53 -3.35
C ALA A 20 -3.43 9.98 -3.68
N LYS A 21 -3.95 10.30 -4.86
CA LYS A 21 -5.22 9.74 -5.37
C LYS A 21 -5.15 8.22 -5.49
N ASN A 22 -4.06 7.69 -6.05
CA ASN A 22 -3.81 6.25 -6.16
C ASN A 22 -3.73 5.58 -4.78
N ALA A 23 -3.04 6.22 -3.82
CA ALA A 23 -2.95 5.73 -2.45
C ALA A 23 -4.32 5.64 -1.78
N ARG A 24 -5.18 6.67 -1.88
CA ARG A 24 -6.56 6.61 -1.33
C ARG A 24 -7.39 5.49 -1.93
N ALA A 25 -7.17 5.17 -3.21
CA ALA A 25 -7.82 4.07 -3.90
C ALA A 25 -7.26 2.69 -3.52
N GLY A 26 -6.22 2.61 -2.68
CA GLY A 26 -5.61 1.35 -2.24
C GLY A 26 -4.55 0.80 -3.20
N MET A 27 -4.11 1.55 -4.21
CA MET A 27 -3.19 1.07 -5.25
C MET A 27 -1.85 0.55 -4.70
N TYR A 28 -1.39 1.09 -3.57
CA TYR A 28 -0.14 0.69 -2.92
C TYR A 28 -0.36 -0.10 -1.63
N HIS A 29 -1.59 -0.51 -1.32
CA HIS A 29 -1.93 -1.13 -0.05
C HIS A 29 -1.87 -2.65 -0.12
N ASP A 30 -1.27 -3.29 0.89
CA ASP A 30 -0.96 -4.73 0.90
C ASP A 30 -2.17 -5.64 0.63
N PHE A 31 -3.34 -5.28 1.16
CA PHE A 31 -4.56 -6.08 1.06
C PHE A 31 -5.58 -5.60 0.01
N LEU A 32 -5.45 -4.37 -0.49
CA LEU A 32 -6.47 -3.73 -1.34
C LEU A 32 -5.98 -3.50 -2.76
N SER A 33 -4.67 -3.54 -2.99
CA SER A 33 -4.11 -3.29 -4.31
C SER A 33 -4.49 -4.40 -5.29
N PRO A 34 -4.83 -4.05 -6.54
CA PRO A 34 -4.95 -5.04 -7.61
C PRO A 34 -3.57 -5.46 -8.15
N LEU A 35 -2.48 -4.83 -7.72
CA LEU A 35 -1.13 -5.13 -8.19
C LEU A 35 -0.54 -6.33 -7.44
N PRO A 36 0.30 -7.13 -8.10
CA PRO A 36 1.00 -8.23 -7.43
C PRO A 36 2.10 -7.74 -6.47
N PHE A 37 2.68 -6.56 -6.73
CA PHE A 37 3.76 -5.96 -5.93
C PHE A 37 3.51 -4.45 -5.73
N PRO A 38 2.47 -4.07 -4.96
CA PRO A 38 2.14 -2.67 -4.69
C PRO A 38 3.28 -1.85 -4.09
N GLU A 39 4.08 -2.46 -3.22
CA GLU A 39 5.23 -1.88 -2.55
C GLU A 39 6.36 -1.51 -3.53
N MET A 40 6.55 -2.32 -4.57
CA MET A 40 7.51 -2.03 -5.65
C MET A 40 7.01 -0.90 -6.54
N GLN A 41 5.70 -0.84 -6.81
CA GLN A 41 5.11 0.26 -7.58
C GLN A 41 5.28 1.60 -6.83
N LEU A 42 5.03 1.62 -5.52
CA LEU A 42 5.25 2.81 -4.69
C LEU A 42 6.73 3.23 -4.70
N ASP A 43 7.66 2.27 -4.55
CA ASP A 43 9.09 2.56 -4.59
C ASP A 43 9.52 3.18 -5.93
N LEU A 44 9.06 2.61 -7.04
CA LEU A 44 9.38 3.08 -8.38
C LEU A 44 8.91 4.52 -8.60
N GLU A 45 7.65 4.81 -8.27
CA GLU A 45 7.08 6.14 -8.49
C GLU A 45 7.73 7.20 -7.59
N LEU A 46 8.01 6.86 -6.32
CA LEU A 46 8.78 7.75 -5.43
C LEU A 46 10.19 7.99 -5.99
N ASN A 47 10.87 6.95 -6.50
CA ASN A 47 12.18 7.11 -7.12
C ASN A 47 12.14 8.02 -8.36
N MET A 48 11.14 7.86 -9.23
CA MET A 48 10.96 8.75 -10.39
C MET A 48 10.72 10.21 -9.97
N ALA A 49 9.96 10.44 -8.90
CA ALA A 49 9.77 11.78 -8.36
C ALA A 49 11.08 12.38 -7.80
N VAL A 50 11.91 11.57 -7.15
CA VAL A 50 13.26 11.97 -6.70
C VAL A 50 14.16 12.34 -7.87
N GLU A 51 14.20 11.52 -8.92
CA GLU A 51 14.97 11.78 -10.14
C GLU A 51 14.50 13.05 -10.87
N SER A 52 13.24 13.44 -10.68
CA SER A 52 12.65 14.68 -11.18
C SER A 52 12.94 15.90 -10.29
N GLY A 53 13.69 15.72 -9.19
CA GLY A 53 14.11 16.78 -8.27
C GLY A 53 13.20 16.99 -7.06
N ASN A 54 12.27 16.08 -6.77
CA ASN A 54 11.42 16.19 -5.57
C ASN A 54 12.13 15.59 -4.34
N GLU A 55 12.75 16.44 -3.52
CA GLU A 55 13.44 16.03 -2.30
C GLU A 55 12.49 15.43 -1.24
N ALA A 56 11.23 15.87 -1.18
CA ALA A 56 10.25 15.33 -0.24
C ALA A 56 9.92 13.86 -0.56
N ALA A 57 9.94 13.49 -1.85
CA ALA A 57 9.77 12.09 -2.27
C ALA A 57 10.91 11.20 -1.77
N ALA A 58 12.14 11.73 -1.64
CA ALA A 58 13.28 10.95 -1.12
C ALA A 58 13.07 10.58 0.35
N GLU A 59 12.47 11.48 1.13
CA GLU A 59 12.15 11.20 2.53
C GLU A 59 10.99 10.22 2.67
N LEU A 60 9.93 10.38 1.87
CA LEU A 60 8.84 9.40 1.83
C LEU A 60 9.32 8.00 1.43
N ARG A 61 10.27 7.91 0.51
CA ARG A 61 10.86 6.62 0.10
C ARG A 61 11.59 5.92 1.24
N LYS A 62 12.33 6.66 2.08
CA LYS A 62 12.97 6.07 3.27
C LYS A 62 11.93 5.57 4.28
N ARG A 63 10.87 6.34 4.50
CA ARG A 63 9.75 5.99 5.39
C ARG A 63 9.00 4.75 4.90
N HIS A 64 8.79 4.66 3.58
CA HIS A 64 8.28 3.45 2.91
C HIS A 64 9.16 2.24 3.19
N HIS A 65 10.48 2.33 2.98
CA HIS A 65 11.39 1.22 3.31
C HIS A 65 11.46 0.87 4.79
N ALA A 66 11.08 1.79 5.67
CA ALA A 66 10.97 1.55 7.10
C ALA A 66 9.64 0.90 7.52
N GLY A 67 8.73 0.65 6.56
CA GLY A 67 7.43 0.03 6.80
C GLY A 67 6.38 0.98 7.39
N GLU A 68 6.57 2.30 7.30
CA GLU A 68 5.64 3.26 7.93
C GLU A 68 4.25 3.28 7.26
N PHE A 69 4.15 2.75 6.03
CA PHE A 69 2.92 2.71 5.26
C PHE A 69 2.38 1.29 5.05
N ASP A 70 3.01 0.30 5.68
CA ASP A 70 2.55 -1.09 5.64
C ASP A 70 1.21 -1.20 6.35
N ALA A 71 0.34 -2.08 5.85
CA ALA A 71 -0.98 -2.29 6.43
C ALA A 71 -0.87 -2.77 7.88
N SER A 72 -1.75 -2.26 8.75
CA SER A 72 -1.77 -2.66 10.15
C SER A 72 -2.35 -4.07 10.34
N PHE A 73 -2.16 -4.63 11.54
CA PHE A 73 -2.79 -5.91 11.89
C PHE A 73 -4.32 -5.83 11.81
N GLU A 74 -4.92 -4.74 12.27
CA GLU A 74 -6.35 -4.51 12.20
C GLU A 74 -6.84 -4.47 10.74
N GLU A 75 -6.09 -3.84 9.84
CA GLU A 75 -6.40 -3.84 8.40
C GLU A 75 -6.30 -5.25 7.78
N SER A 76 -5.36 -6.07 8.27
CA SER A 76 -5.29 -7.50 7.90
C SER A 76 -6.49 -8.29 8.39
N GLU A 77 -6.99 -8.05 9.60
CA GLU A 77 -8.18 -8.73 10.13
C GLU A 77 -9.44 -8.31 9.36
N GLU A 78 -9.58 -7.03 9.04
CA GLU A 78 -10.68 -6.52 8.22
C GLU A 78 -10.69 -7.15 6.82
N TRP A 79 -9.52 -7.30 6.20
CA TRP A 79 -9.40 -8.02 4.93
C TRP A 79 -9.76 -9.51 5.09
N ALA A 80 -9.27 -10.18 6.14
CA ALA A 80 -9.56 -11.59 6.39
C ALA A 80 -11.07 -11.84 6.59
N GLU A 81 -11.81 -10.85 7.13
CA GLU A 81 -13.25 -10.91 7.30
C GLU A 81 -14.06 -10.51 6.04
N SER A 82 -13.40 -9.97 5.02
CA SER A 82 -14.01 -9.68 3.72
C SER A 82 -14.35 -10.96 2.94
N ALA A 83 -15.18 -10.83 1.90
CA ALA A 83 -15.51 -11.97 1.03
C ALA A 83 -14.26 -12.55 0.37
N ASP A 84 -13.39 -11.69 -0.18
CA ASP A 84 -12.16 -12.08 -0.86
C ASP A 84 -11.18 -12.77 0.10
N GLY A 85 -11.01 -12.22 1.32
CA GLY A 85 -10.17 -12.81 2.35
C GLY A 85 -10.66 -14.18 2.81
N LYS A 86 -11.97 -14.33 3.03
CA LYS A 86 -12.59 -15.61 3.38
C LYS A 86 -12.39 -16.66 2.29
N ASP A 87 -12.57 -16.28 1.04
CA ASP A 87 -12.39 -17.18 -0.11
C ASP A 87 -10.92 -17.60 -0.27
N ALA A 88 -9.97 -16.67 -0.07
CA ALA A 88 -8.54 -16.96 -0.10
C ALA A 88 -8.12 -17.91 1.05
N LEU A 89 -8.57 -17.65 2.28
CA LEU A 89 -8.29 -18.50 3.44
C LEU A 89 -8.93 -19.89 3.30
N ALA A 90 -10.15 -19.96 2.75
CA ALA A 90 -10.82 -21.23 2.47
C ALA A 90 -10.04 -22.07 1.44
N GLN A 91 -9.45 -21.45 0.42
CA GLN A 91 -8.58 -22.16 -0.53
C GLN A 91 -7.28 -22.65 0.13
N LEU A 92 -6.66 -21.81 0.97
CA LEU A 92 -5.41 -22.14 1.64
C LEU A 92 -5.55 -23.30 2.64
N PHE A 93 -6.59 -23.29 3.49
CA PHE A 93 -6.80 -24.30 4.52
C PHE A 93 -7.70 -25.47 4.06
N GLY A 94 -8.58 -25.25 3.09
CA GLY A 94 -9.41 -26.29 2.49
C GLY A 94 -8.61 -27.28 1.64
N GLY A 95 -7.53 -26.82 0.99
CA GLY A 95 -6.58 -27.68 0.26
C GLY A 95 -5.66 -28.51 1.15
N MET A 96 -5.65 -28.29 2.47
CA MET A 96 -4.79 -28.99 3.43
C MET A 96 -5.45 -30.26 4.04
N LYS A 97 -6.68 -30.59 3.59
CA LYS A 97 -7.44 -31.79 3.99
C LYS A 97 -7.41 -32.89 2.91
N SER A 98 -6.23 -33.19 2.36
CA SER A 98 -6.03 -34.33 1.44
C SER A 98 -4.87 -35.21 1.89
#